data_AF-A0A954UGM1-F1
#
_entry.id   AF-A0A954UGM1-F1
#
_cell.length_a   1.000
_cell.length_b   1.000
_cell.length_c   1.000
_cell.angle_alpha   90.00
_cell.angle_beta   90.00
_cell.angle_gamma   90.00
#
_symmetry.space_group_name_H-M   'P 1'
#
loop_
_entity.id
_entity.type
_entity.pdbx_description
1 polymer ?
#
loop_
_entity_poly.entity_id
_entity_poly.type
_entity_poly.pdbx_seq_one_letter_code
_entity_poly.pdbx_strand_id
1 'polypeptide(L)'
;MTALEIGDRVTLKGHWEFPDGTIGTIAHPPDFVIGVCGAGEWQGHRRIHSCRKGMMTSYYVVFDTPADDGSGHGPYLGGEIDESSIHRM
;
A
#
# COMPACT_ATOMS: atom_id res chain seq x y z
N MET A 1 -15.29 2.34 -10.06
CA MET A 1 -14.65 3.14 -8.99
C MET A 1 -13.48 3.88 -9.62
N THR A 2 -13.30 5.15 -9.30
CA THR A 2 -12.15 5.94 -9.78
C THR A 2 -10.88 5.42 -9.08
N ALA A 3 -9.76 5.36 -9.79
CA ALA A 3 -8.47 4.97 -9.19
C ALA A 3 -8.15 5.85 -7.97
N LEU A 4 -7.43 5.28 -6.99
CA LEU A 4 -6.86 6.03 -5.88
C LEU A 4 -5.72 6.91 -6.41
N GLU A 5 -5.65 8.15 -5.91
CA GLU A 5 -4.68 9.16 -6.33
C GLU A 5 -3.84 9.63 -5.15
N ILE A 6 -2.67 10.20 -5.44
CA ILE A 6 -1.81 10.85 -4.42
C ILE A 6 -2.63 11.83 -3.59
N GLY A 7 -2.50 11.72 -2.26
CA GLY A 7 -3.22 12.58 -1.31
C GLY A 7 -4.56 12.02 -0.85
N ASP A 8 -5.09 10.97 -1.50
CA ASP A 8 -6.29 10.30 -1.01
C ASP A 8 -6.07 9.72 0.39
N ARG A 9 -7.06 9.96 1.25
CA ARG A 9 -7.11 9.42 2.61
C ARG A 9 -7.78 8.07 2.60
N VAL A 10 -7.16 7.11 3.27
CA VAL A 10 -7.59 5.72 3.23
C VAL A 10 -7.54 5.08 4.60
N THR A 11 -8.45 4.13 4.82
CA THR A 11 -8.38 3.17 5.91
C THR A 11 -8.15 1.79 5.32
N LEU A 12 -7.34 0.99 6.01
CA LEU A 12 -7.09 -0.39 5.63
C LEU A 12 -8.09 -1.30 6.31
N LYS A 13 -8.64 -2.24 5.53
CA LYS A 13 -9.37 -3.38 6.05
C LYS A 13 -8.35 -4.43 6.45
N GLY A 14 -8.37 -4.84 7.71
CA GLY A 14 -7.38 -5.75 8.27
C GLY A 14 -7.27 -7.03 7.45
N HIS A 15 -6.04 -7.31 7.02
CA HIS A 15 -5.62 -8.55 6.38
C HIS A 15 -4.10 -8.66 6.56
N TRP A 16 -3.47 -9.78 6.20
CA TRP A 16 -2.05 -10.12 6.50
C TRP A 16 -1.02 -8.98 6.28
N GLU A 17 -1.35 -7.99 5.46
CA GLU A 17 -0.59 -6.76 5.22
C GLU A 17 -0.48 -5.91 6.50
N PHE A 18 -1.60 -5.44 7.08
CA PHE A 18 -1.61 -4.52 8.22
C PHE A 18 -2.90 -4.61 9.07
N PRO A 19 -2.88 -4.15 10.34
CA PRO A 19 -4.03 -4.14 11.24
C PRO A 19 -5.25 -3.42 10.68
N ASP A 20 -6.43 -3.92 11.05
CA ASP A 20 -7.70 -3.29 10.70
C ASP A 20 -7.80 -1.88 11.27
N GLY A 21 -8.27 -0.94 10.46
CA GLY A 21 -8.39 0.46 10.84
C GLY A 21 -7.07 1.24 10.78
N THR A 22 -6.00 0.69 10.21
CA THR A 22 -4.79 1.47 9.90
C THR A 22 -5.15 2.59 8.93
N ILE A 23 -4.81 3.84 9.29
CA ILE A 23 -5.12 5.03 8.49
C ILE A 23 -3.86 5.53 7.81
N GLY A 24 -3.99 5.97 6.56
CA GLY A 24 -2.88 6.59 5.84
C GLY A 24 -3.30 7.43 4.64
N THR A 25 -2.28 7.87 3.91
CA THR A 25 -2.41 8.67 2.68
C THR A 25 -1.71 7.97 1.54
N ILE A 26 -2.35 7.94 0.37
CA ILE A 26 -1.73 7.46 -0.87
C ILE A 26 -0.57 8.39 -1.24
N ALA A 27 0.62 7.82 -1.44
CA ALA A 27 1.85 8.56 -1.66
C ALA A 27 2.76 7.87 -2.70
N HIS A 28 3.81 8.56 -3.13
CA HIS A 28 4.86 7.90 -3.90
C HIS A 28 5.67 6.96 -2.98
N PRO A 29 6.05 5.77 -3.45
CA PRO A 29 6.98 4.93 -2.73
C PRO A 29 8.34 5.62 -2.61
N PRO A 30 9.03 5.50 -1.46
CA PRO A 30 10.41 5.96 -1.31
C PRO A 30 11.36 5.27 -2.30
N ASP A 31 12.47 5.93 -2.65
CA ASP A 31 13.48 5.41 -3.58
C ASP A 31 14.01 4.02 -3.19
N PHE A 32 14.15 3.75 -1.88
CA PHE A 32 14.60 2.44 -1.41
C PHE A 32 13.56 1.34 -1.70
N VAL A 33 12.27 1.65 -1.62
CA VAL A 33 11.19 0.71 -1.98
C VAL A 33 11.23 0.42 -3.48
N ILE A 34 11.35 1.47 -4.30
CA ILE A 34 11.50 1.33 -5.76
C ILE A 34 12.74 0.48 -6.09
N GLY A 35 13.85 0.72 -5.40
CA GLY A 35 15.11 -0.02 -5.58
C GLY A 35 15.00 -1.50 -5.25
N VAL A 36 14.24 -1.87 -4.21
CA VAL A 36 14.01 -3.29 -3.84
C VAL A 36 13.03 -3.97 -4.78
N CYS A 37 11.96 -3.28 -5.21
CA CYS A 37 10.97 -3.87 -6.12
C CYS A 37 11.53 -4.08 -7.54
N GLY A 38 12.45 -3.22 -7.98
CA GLY A 38 12.95 -3.14 -9.34
C GLY A 38 12.46 -1.89 -10.06
N ALA A 39 13.35 -1.23 -10.80
CA ALA A 39 13.03 -0.02 -11.55
C ALA A 39 11.95 -0.29 -12.61
N GLY A 40 10.89 0.51 -12.62
CA GLY A 40 9.79 0.41 -13.59
C GLY A 40 8.58 -0.40 -13.14
N GLU A 41 8.65 -1.04 -11.97
CA GLU A 41 7.52 -1.78 -11.39
C GLU A 41 6.39 -0.84 -10.90
N TRP A 42 6.77 0.34 -10.41
CA TRP A 42 5.84 1.37 -9.96
C TRP A 42 5.49 2.34 -11.09
N GLN A 43 4.20 2.48 -11.36
CA GLN A 43 3.61 3.52 -12.21
C GLN A 43 3.17 4.69 -11.31
N GLY A 44 4.12 5.52 -10.87
CA GLY A 44 3.87 6.57 -9.89
C GLY A 44 3.62 5.98 -8.50
N HIS A 45 2.40 6.08 -7.99
CA HIS A 45 1.96 5.54 -6.69
C HIS A 45 1.24 4.19 -6.79
N ARG A 46 1.09 3.67 -8.01
CA ARG A 46 0.38 2.43 -8.30
C ARG A 46 1.34 1.40 -8.87
N ARG A 47 1.21 0.15 -8.44
CA ARG A 47 1.91 -1.00 -9.02
C ARG A 47 0.89 -2.01 -9.50
N ILE A 48 1.11 -2.57 -10.69
CA ILE A 48 0.29 -3.64 -11.24
C ILE A 48 1.19 -4.87 -11.35
N HIS A 49 0.83 -5.94 -10.65
CA HIS A 49 1.65 -7.15 -10.62
C HIS A 49 0.79 -8.41 -10.74
N SER A 50 1.41 -9.50 -11.20
CA SER A 50 0.73 -10.80 -11.33
C SER A 50 0.77 -11.57 -10.02
N CYS A 51 -0.34 -12.21 -9.69
CA CYS A 51 -0.46 -13.12 -8.55
C CYS A 51 -1.20 -14.39 -8.97
N ARG A 52 -1.33 -15.35 -8.05
CA ARG A 52 -2.05 -16.61 -8.30
C ARG A 52 -3.51 -16.43 -8.74
N LYS A 53 -4.15 -15.32 -8.35
CA LYS A 53 -5.56 -15.02 -8.64
C LYS A 53 -5.76 -14.14 -9.89
N GLY A 54 -4.69 -13.69 -10.53
CA GLY A 54 -4.74 -12.79 -11.68
C GLY A 54 -3.85 -11.56 -11.49
N MET A 55 -4.15 -10.50 -12.21
CA MET A 55 -3.47 -9.21 -12.03
C MET A 55 -4.07 -8.50 -10.82
N MET A 56 -3.22 -7.97 -9.96
CA MET A 56 -3.61 -7.14 -8.82
C MET A 56 -3.03 -5.74 -8.97
N THR A 57 -3.74 -4.80 -8.38
CA THR A 57 -3.31 -3.40 -8.25
C THR A 57 -2.95 -3.17 -6.79
N SER A 58 -1.78 -2.59 -6.56
CA SER A 58 -1.37 -2.13 -5.24
C SER A 58 -1.01 -0.67 -5.27
N TYR A 59 -1.13 -0.03 -4.10
CA TYR A 59 -0.82 1.36 -3.88
C TYR A 59 0.18 1.52 -2.75
N TYR A 60 1.03 2.54 -2.79
CA TYR A 60 1.87 2.88 -1.66
C TYR A 60 1.12 3.81 -0.71
N VAL A 61 0.99 3.40 0.55
CA VAL A 61 0.29 4.15 1.60
C VAL A 61 1.31 4.56 2.66
N VAL A 62 1.38 5.84 2.99
CA VAL A 62 2.10 6.36 4.18
C VAL A 62 1.12 6.38 5.35
N PHE A 63 1.47 5.72 6.45
CA PHE A 63 0.61 5.62 7.61
C PHE A 63 0.72 6.84 8.51
N ASP A 64 -0.40 7.23 9.12
CA ASP A 64 -0.44 8.32 10.10
C ASP A 64 0.34 7.96 11.37
N THR A 65 0.26 6.69 11.75
CA THR A 65 0.97 6.11 12.88
C THR A 65 1.74 4.90 12.38
N PRO A 66 3.02 4.73 12.74
CA PRO A 66 3.77 3.55 12.37
C PRO A 66 3.02 2.27 12.79
N ALA A 67 2.93 1.29 11.89
CA ALA A 67 2.14 0.08 12.09
C ALA A 67 3.00 -1.18 11.90
N ASP A 68 2.79 -2.17 12.76
CA ASP A 68 3.33 -3.52 12.56
C ASP A 68 2.49 -4.24 11.50
N ASP A 69 3.08 -5.12 10.72
CA ASP A 69 2.37 -5.99 9.80
C ASP A 69 1.64 -7.14 10.53
N GLY A 70 0.86 -7.93 9.79
CA GLY A 70 0.13 -9.07 10.35
C GLY A 70 1.03 -10.19 10.93
N SER A 71 2.34 -10.14 10.70
CA SER A 71 3.33 -11.08 11.26
C SER A 71 4.09 -10.52 12.46
N GLY A 72 3.81 -9.27 12.86
CA GLY A 72 4.47 -8.60 13.98
C GLY A 72 5.83 -7.99 13.62
N HIS A 73 6.14 -7.80 12.33
CA HIS A 73 7.30 -7.01 11.92
C HIS A 73 6.91 -5.55 11.75
N GLY A 74 7.86 -4.65 12.04
CA GLY A 74 7.60 -3.21 12.05
C GLY A 74 8.27 -2.53 13.25
N PRO A 75 7.84 -1.30 13.59
CA PRO A 75 6.73 -0.59 12.96
C PRO A 75 7.15 0.09 11.66
N TYR A 76 6.33 -0.04 10.62
CA TYR A 76 6.57 0.56 9.31
C TYR A 76 5.89 1.92 9.19
N LEU A 77 6.53 2.84 8.47
CA LEU A 77 5.96 4.17 8.18
C LEU A 77 4.99 4.15 6.98
N GLY A 78 4.98 3.07 6.23
CA GLY A 78 4.15 2.90 5.04
C GLY A 78 4.43 1.57 4.35
N GLY A 79 3.59 1.22 3.38
CA GLY A 79 3.67 -0.07 2.70
C GLY A 79 2.99 -0.10 1.34
N GLU A 80 3.31 -1.13 0.56
CA GLU A 80 2.55 -1.53 -0.63
C GLU A 80 1.31 -2.29 -0.15
N ILE A 81 0.12 -1.80 -0.49
CA ILE A 81 -1.17 -2.34 -0.06
C ILE A 81 -2.00 -2.72 -1.28
N ASP A 82 -2.54 -3.93 -1.31
CA ASP A 82 -3.54 -4.36 -2.30
C ASP A 82 -4.77 -3.45 -2.27
N GLU A 83 -5.20 -2.99 -3.46
CA GLU A 83 -6.39 -2.16 -3.65
C GLU A 83 -7.64 -2.74 -2.95
N SER A 84 -7.76 -4.08 -2.88
CA SER A 84 -8.88 -4.76 -2.23
C SER A 84 -8.91 -4.63 -0.71
N SER A 85 -7.78 -4.28 -0.09
CA SER A 85 -7.64 -3.99 1.34
C SER A 85 -7.85 -2.49 1.66
N ILE A 86 -8.04 -1.63 0.65
CA ILE A 86 -8.12 -0.18 0.82
C ILE A 86 -9.57 0.31 0.74
N HIS A 87 -9.95 1.16 1.71
CA HIS A 87 -11.18 1.93 1.66
C HIS A 87 -10.87 3.42 1.66
N ARG A 88 -11.37 4.13 0.64
CA ARG A 88 -11.33 5.61 0.62
C ARG A 88 -12.19 6.15 1.78
N MET A 89 -11.65 7.13 2.50
CA MET A 89 -12.34 7.86 3.57
C MET A 89 -13.17 9.03 3.04
#